data_AF-A0A952YRX8-F1
#
_entry.id   AF-A0A952YRX8-F1
#
_cell.length_a   1.000
_cell.length_b   1.000
_cell.length_c   1.000
_cell.angle_alpha   90.00
_cell.angle_beta   90.00
_cell.angle_gamma   90.00
#
_symmetry.space_group_name_H-M   'P 1'
#
loop_
_entity.id
_entity.type
_entity.pdbx_description
1 polymer ?
#
loop_
_entity_poly.entity_id
_entity_poly.type
_entity_poly.pdbx_seq_one_letter_code
_entity_poly.pdbx_strand_id
1 'polypeptide(L)'
;MSAEQQPAGSASQPSAAPPQAVPPSLKAAILAEAMPYIRRFHGKIVVVKYGGNAMTDEKLKQSFARDVVLLKLVGLNPVVVHGGGPQIEQLLARVGKKGEFVQGMRVTDAETMDIVEMVLAGQVNKEIVELIN
;
A
#
# COMPACT_ATOMS: atom_id res chain seq x y z
N MET A 1 -15.30 -53.40 -37.07
CA MET A 1 -15.05 -52.37 -38.10
C MET A 1 -15.70 -51.09 -37.58
N SER A 2 -15.14 -50.51 -36.52
CA SER A 2 -14.17 -49.40 -36.57
C SER A 2 -14.84 -48.11 -37.04
N ALA A 3 -15.55 -47.45 -36.12
CA ALA A 3 -15.96 -46.07 -36.27
C ALA A 3 -14.78 -45.19 -35.84
N GLU A 4 -14.28 -44.41 -36.78
CA GLU A 4 -13.12 -43.53 -36.65
C GLU A 4 -13.48 -42.30 -35.81
N GLN A 5 -12.84 -42.15 -34.65
CA GLN A 5 -12.94 -40.96 -33.81
C GLN A 5 -12.05 -39.85 -34.39
N GLN A 6 -12.66 -38.74 -34.82
CA GLN A 6 -11.97 -37.49 -35.12
C GLN A 6 -11.56 -36.79 -33.81
N PRO A 7 -10.36 -36.17 -33.75
CA PRO A 7 -9.90 -35.51 -32.54
C PRO A 7 -10.59 -34.15 -32.37
N ALA A 8 -11.00 -33.85 -31.13
CA ALA A 8 -11.49 -32.55 -30.71
C ALA A 8 -10.42 -31.48 -30.99
N GLY A 9 -10.77 -30.49 -31.82
CA GLY A 9 -9.93 -29.32 -32.08
C GLY A 9 -9.67 -28.58 -30.77
N SER A 10 -8.40 -28.36 -30.46
CA SER A 10 -7.96 -27.49 -29.37
C SER A 10 -8.45 -26.07 -29.65
N ALA A 11 -9.48 -25.63 -28.92
CA ALA A 11 -9.86 -24.23 -28.89
C ALA A 11 -8.67 -23.43 -28.33
N SER A 12 -7.97 -22.73 -29.22
CA SER A 12 -6.97 -21.73 -28.85
C SER A 12 -7.67 -20.63 -28.06
N GLN A 13 -7.36 -20.54 -26.77
CA GLN A 13 -7.80 -19.41 -25.96
C GLN A 13 -7.23 -18.11 -26.60
N PRO A 14 -8.02 -17.04 -26.74
CA PRO A 14 -7.50 -15.78 -27.26
C PRO A 14 -6.45 -15.25 -26.28
N SER A 15 -5.21 -15.17 -26.75
CA SER A 15 -4.12 -14.48 -26.07
C SER A 15 -4.57 -13.06 -25.75
N ALA A 16 -4.65 -12.71 -24.46
CA ALA A 16 -4.99 -11.36 -24.03
C ALA A 16 -4.08 -10.36 -24.75
N ALA A 17 -4.68 -9.42 -25.49
CA ALA A 17 -3.96 -8.40 -26.21
C ALA A 17 -3.07 -7.60 -25.24
N PRO A 18 -1.86 -7.19 -25.65
CA PRO A 18 -1.01 -6.34 -24.83
C PRO A 18 -1.76 -5.05 -24.47
N PRO A 19 -1.55 -4.49 -23.25
CA PRO A 19 -2.22 -3.27 -22.84
C PRO A 19 -1.94 -2.16 -23.87
N GLN A 20 -3.01 -1.55 -24.39
CA GLN A 20 -2.92 -0.50 -25.38
C GLN A 20 -2.08 0.67 -24.81
N ALA A 21 -1.02 1.04 -25.53
CA ALA A 21 -0.10 2.07 -25.07
C ALA A 21 -0.80 3.45 -25.01
N VAL A 22 -0.78 4.09 -23.84
CA VAL A 22 -1.37 5.43 -23.65
C VAL A 22 -0.65 6.43 -24.57
N PRO A 23 -1.38 7.20 -25.42
CA PRO A 23 -0.78 8.17 -26.35
C PRO A 23 0.08 9.21 -25.64
N PRO A 24 1.24 9.62 -26.20
CA PRO A 24 2.12 10.62 -25.59
C PRO A 24 1.44 11.97 -25.32
N SER A 25 0.57 12.43 -26.23
CA SER A 25 -0.19 13.67 -26.08
C SER A 25 -1.13 13.62 -24.88
N LEU A 26 -1.79 12.49 -24.65
CA LEU A 26 -2.67 12.29 -23.50
C LEU A 26 -1.88 12.27 -22.18
N LYS A 27 -0.71 11.61 -22.15
CA LYS A 27 0.17 11.65 -20.97
C LYS A 27 0.61 13.07 -20.63
N ALA A 28 1.01 13.85 -21.63
CA ALA A 28 1.43 15.23 -21.46
C ALA A 28 0.28 16.12 -20.94
N ALA A 29 -0.92 15.95 -21.48
CA ALA A 29 -2.11 16.67 -21.02
C ALA A 29 -2.42 16.38 -19.54
N ILE A 30 -2.43 15.10 -19.13
CA ILE A 30 -2.68 14.70 -17.73
C ILE A 30 -1.63 15.30 -16.78
N LEU A 31 -0.35 15.27 -17.16
CA LEU A 31 0.71 15.87 -16.34
C LEU A 31 0.57 17.41 -16.26
N ALA A 32 0.19 18.07 -17.35
CA ALA A 32 -0.05 19.51 -17.37
C ALA A 32 -1.24 19.90 -16.47
N GLU A 33 -2.32 19.11 -16.46
CA GLU A 33 -3.48 19.31 -15.60
C GLU A 33 -3.15 19.17 -14.11
N ALA A 34 -2.11 18.40 -13.75
CA ALA A 34 -1.65 18.28 -12.37
C ALA A 34 -0.85 19.51 -11.88
N MET A 35 -0.29 20.32 -12.80
CA MET A 35 0.62 21.43 -12.47
C MET A 35 0.03 22.49 -11.52
N PRO A 36 -1.24 22.91 -11.65
CA PRO A 36 -1.84 23.84 -10.70
C PRO A 36 -1.82 23.32 -9.26
N TYR A 37 -2.05 22.02 -9.05
CA TYR A 37 -2.03 21.39 -7.73
C TYR A 37 -0.60 21.33 -7.16
N ILE A 38 0.38 20.92 -8.00
CA ILE A 38 1.79 20.90 -7.62
C ILE A 38 2.24 22.30 -7.17
N ARG A 39 1.95 23.34 -7.97
CA ARG A 39 2.30 24.72 -7.63
C ARG A 39 1.63 25.20 -6.35
N ARG A 40 0.35 24.86 -6.14
CA ARG A 40 -0.40 25.25 -4.94
C ARG A 40 0.22 24.70 -3.65
N PHE A 41 0.74 23.48 -3.69
CA PHE A 41 1.26 22.80 -2.51
C PHE A 41 2.79 22.74 -2.45
N HIS A 42 3.48 23.28 -3.45
CA HIS A 42 4.94 23.33 -3.46
C HIS A 42 5.50 23.95 -2.17
N GLY A 43 6.50 23.29 -1.58
CA GLY A 43 7.11 23.65 -0.31
C GLY A 43 6.25 23.42 0.94
N LYS A 44 4.97 23.04 0.80
CA LYS A 44 4.08 22.78 1.93
C LYS A 44 4.36 21.43 2.58
N ILE A 45 4.09 21.36 3.88
CA ILE A 45 4.10 20.10 4.64
C ILE A 45 2.76 19.39 4.41
N VAL A 46 2.81 18.10 4.11
CA VAL A 46 1.63 17.24 3.96
C VAL A 46 1.75 16.09 4.94
N VAL A 47 0.89 16.05 5.95
CA VAL A 47 0.84 14.96 6.92
C VAL A 47 -0.07 13.86 6.37
N VAL A 48 0.47 12.66 6.16
CA VAL A 48 -0.25 11.52 5.61
C VAL A 48 -0.39 10.45 6.68
N LYS A 49 -1.62 10.21 7.14
CA LYS A 49 -1.90 9.10 8.06
C LYS A 49 -1.94 7.79 7.27
N TYR A 50 -0.89 6.99 7.39
CA TYR A 50 -0.78 5.67 6.77
C TYR A 50 -1.37 4.59 7.70
N GLY A 51 -2.27 3.76 7.18
CA GLY A 51 -3.12 2.89 7.99
C GLY A 51 -4.04 1.98 7.18
N GLY A 52 -4.70 1.04 7.87
CA GLY A 52 -5.72 0.17 7.28
C GLY A 52 -5.15 -0.83 6.26
N ASN A 53 -5.96 -1.18 5.26
CA ASN A 53 -5.62 -2.19 4.25
C ASN A 53 -4.34 -1.86 3.45
N ALA A 54 -3.98 -0.57 3.37
CA ALA A 54 -2.76 -0.14 2.69
C ALA A 54 -1.48 -0.67 3.35
N MET A 55 -1.55 -1.15 4.60
CA MET A 55 -0.43 -1.73 5.36
C MET A 55 -0.38 -3.26 5.32
N THR A 56 -1.33 -3.93 4.66
CA THR A 56 -1.42 -5.39 4.63
C THR A 56 -1.28 -5.96 3.23
N ASP A 57 -1.65 -5.20 2.20
CA ASP A 57 -1.46 -5.57 0.80
C ASP A 57 -0.12 -5.04 0.27
N GLU A 58 0.74 -5.95 -0.21
CA GLU A 58 2.08 -5.61 -0.70
C GLU A 58 2.07 -4.63 -1.88
N LYS A 59 1.10 -4.74 -2.78
CA LYS A 59 0.99 -3.83 -3.93
C LYS A 59 0.60 -2.42 -3.46
N LEU A 60 -0.27 -2.32 -2.45
CA LEU A 60 -0.64 -1.03 -1.87
C LEU A 60 0.50 -0.41 -1.07
N LYS A 61 1.30 -1.20 -0.34
CA LYS A 61 2.52 -0.71 0.35
C LYS A 61 3.50 -0.07 -0.65
N GLN A 62 3.79 -0.78 -1.73
CA GLN A 62 4.70 -0.30 -2.79
C GLN A 62 4.15 0.94 -3.48
N SER A 63 2.85 0.97 -3.78
CA SER A 63 2.20 2.16 -4.36
C SER A 63 2.29 3.36 -3.43
N PHE A 64 2.03 3.16 -2.13
CA PHE A 64 2.10 4.21 -1.13
C PHE A 64 3.51 4.81 -1.04
N ALA A 65 4.54 3.96 -0.96
CA ALA A 65 5.93 4.42 -0.91
C ALA A 65 6.29 5.24 -2.15
N ARG A 66 5.92 4.76 -3.34
CA ARG A 66 6.11 5.50 -4.61
C ARG A 66 5.42 6.86 -4.61
N ASP A 67 4.20 6.93 -4.07
CA ASP A 67 3.45 8.18 -4.01
C ASP A 67 4.08 9.18 -3.02
N VAL A 68 4.59 8.71 -1.87
CA VAL A 68 5.35 9.55 -0.93
C VAL A 68 6.63 10.11 -1.57
N VAL A 69 7.39 9.26 -2.28
CA VAL A 69 8.58 9.69 -3.03
C VAL A 69 8.20 10.72 -4.11
N LEU A 70 7.12 10.48 -4.86
CA LEU A 70 6.63 11.42 -5.87
C LEU A 70 6.31 12.79 -5.27
N LEU A 71 5.60 12.83 -4.13
CA LEU A 71 5.29 14.09 -3.44
C LEU A 71 6.57 14.86 -3.10
N LYS A 72 7.63 14.17 -2.64
CA LYS A 72 8.92 14.79 -2.36
C LYS A 72 9.60 15.30 -3.64
N LEU A 73 9.60 14.50 -4.71
CA LEU A 73 10.21 14.84 -6.00
C LEU A 73 9.56 16.05 -6.67
N VAL A 74 8.24 16.23 -6.52
CA VAL A 74 7.52 17.40 -7.07
C VAL A 74 7.51 18.62 -6.12
N GLY A 75 8.29 18.57 -5.05
CA GLY A 75 8.61 19.72 -4.20
C GLY A 75 7.76 19.89 -2.94
N LEU A 76 6.96 18.89 -2.55
CA LEU A 76 6.24 18.89 -1.26
C LEU A 76 7.12 18.27 -0.16
N ASN A 77 6.71 18.46 1.09
CA ASN A 77 7.37 17.89 2.26
C ASN A 77 6.42 16.89 2.97
N PRO A 78 6.36 15.63 2.50
CA PRO A 78 5.49 14.63 3.11
C PRO A 78 6.00 14.23 4.51
N VAL A 79 5.09 14.10 5.46
CA VAL A 79 5.32 13.56 6.81
C VAL A 79 4.38 12.39 6.99
N VAL A 80 4.93 11.18 7.07
CA VAL A 80 4.13 9.95 7.21
C VAL A 80 3.91 9.64 8.69
N VAL A 81 2.65 9.48 9.08
CA VAL A 81 2.25 9.04 10.43
C VAL A 81 1.56 7.69 10.31
N HIS A 82 2.16 6.62 10.83
CA HIS A 82 1.61 5.27 10.67
C HIS A 82 0.89 4.76 11.93
N GLY A 83 0.15 3.67 11.77
CA GLY A 83 -0.35 2.85 12.88
C GLY A 83 0.23 1.44 12.76
N GLY A 84 -0.48 0.45 13.29
CA GLY A 84 -0.09 -0.96 13.15
C GLY A 84 -1.08 -1.93 13.81
N GLY A 85 -2.36 -1.55 13.88
CA GLY A 85 -3.39 -2.29 14.61
C GLY A 85 -3.43 -3.79 14.27
N PRO A 86 -3.52 -4.17 12.97
CA PRO A 86 -3.49 -5.57 12.55
C PRO A 86 -2.20 -6.32 12.97
N GLN A 87 -1.04 -5.68 12.85
CA GLN A 87 0.25 -6.26 13.20
C GLN A 87 0.38 -6.46 14.72
N ILE A 88 -0.11 -5.51 15.51
CA ILE A 88 -0.18 -5.61 16.97
C ILE A 88 -1.08 -6.80 17.36
N GLU A 89 -2.25 -6.91 16.74
CA GLU A 89 -3.19 -8.00 17.02
C GLU A 89 -2.59 -9.37 16.69
N GLN A 90 -1.87 -9.47 15.58
CA GLN A 90 -1.14 -10.69 15.20
C GLN A 90 -0.10 -11.08 16.25
N LEU A 91 0.67 -10.11 16.78
CA LEU A 91 1.68 -10.41 17.79
C LEU A 91 1.05 -10.75 19.14
N LEU A 92 0.01 -10.02 19.57
CA LEU A 92 -0.77 -10.35 20.78
C LEU A 92 -1.29 -11.79 20.72
N ALA A 93 -1.91 -12.17 19.60
CA ALA A 93 -2.41 -13.53 19.40
C ALA A 93 -1.31 -14.60 19.49
N ARG A 94 -0.11 -14.33 18.94
CA ARG A 94 1.03 -15.26 19.02
C ARG A 94 1.55 -15.47 20.45
N VAL A 95 1.47 -14.45 21.30
CA VAL A 95 1.85 -14.55 22.71
C VAL A 95 0.69 -15.01 23.61
N GLY A 96 -0.45 -15.39 23.02
CA GLY A 96 -1.62 -15.89 23.75
C GLY A 96 -2.47 -14.82 24.42
N LYS A 97 -2.26 -13.54 24.10
CA LYS A 97 -3.01 -12.40 24.64
C LYS A 97 -4.09 -11.95 23.66
N LYS A 98 -5.24 -11.52 24.17
CA LYS A 98 -6.34 -10.98 23.34
C LYS A 98 -6.30 -9.46 23.37
N GLY A 99 -6.42 -8.82 22.20
CA GLY A 99 -6.65 -7.39 22.14
C GLY A 99 -8.04 -7.03 22.62
N GLU A 100 -8.14 -6.01 23.46
CA GLU A 100 -9.41 -5.43 23.89
C GLU A 100 -9.53 -4.00 23.34
N PHE A 101 -10.76 -3.63 22.97
CA PHE A 101 -11.06 -2.30 22.45
C PHE A 101 -12.30 -1.72 23.15
N VAL A 102 -12.20 -0.46 23.55
CA VAL A 102 -13.30 0.32 24.11
C VAL A 102 -13.41 1.60 23.29
N GLN A 103 -14.57 1.84 22.69
CA GLN A 103 -14.83 3.04 21.85
C GLN A 103 -13.80 3.25 20.72
N GLY A 104 -13.33 2.15 20.11
CA GLY A 104 -12.34 2.20 19.04
C GLY A 104 -10.90 2.44 19.51
N MET A 105 -10.65 2.55 20.81
CA MET A 105 -9.32 2.64 21.40
C MET A 105 -8.90 1.30 21.99
N ARG A 106 -7.64 0.91 21.78
CA ARG A 106 -7.08 -0.31 22.36
C ARG A 106 -6.88 -0.10 23.87
N VAL A 107 -7.40 -1.03 24.67
CA VAL A 107 -7.02 -1.12 26.09
C VAL A 107 -5.58 -1.63 26.14
N THR A 108 -4.68 -0.83 26.72
CA THR A 108 -3.23 -1.08 26.67
C THR A 108 -2.68 -1.10 28.09
N ASP A 109 -2.45 -2.30 28.63
CA ASP A 109 -1.70 -2.49 29.87
C ASP A 109 -0.19 -2.45 29.62
N ALA A 110 0.62 -2.60 30.68
CA ALA A 110 2.07 -2.50 30.59
C ALA A 110 2.68 -3.49 29.57
N GLU A 111 2.30 -4.76 29.65
CA GLU A 111 2.79 -5.79 28.72
C GLU A 111 2.31 -5.54 27.27
N THR A 112 1.07 -5.06 27.10
CA THR A 112 0.54 -4.69 25.78
C THR A 112 1.30 -3.51 25.20
N MET A 113 1.74 -2.55 26.04
CA MET A 113 2.53 -1.40 25.60
C MET A 113 3.88 -1.83 25.02
N ASP A 114 4.57 -2.77 25.68
CA ASP A 114 5.85 -3.31 25.17
C ASP A 114 5.66 -3.93 23.77
N ILE A 115 4.57 -4.68 23.58
CA ILE A 115 4.21 -5.29 22.30
C ILE A 115 3.89 -4.22 21.25
N VAL A 116 3.11 -3.19 21.62
CA VAL A 116 2.79 -2.07 20.73
C VAL A 116 4.06 -1.37 20.28
N GLU A 117 5.00 -1.09 21.18
CA GLU A 117 6.26 -0.43 20.85
C GLU A 117 7.12 -1.29 19.91
N MET A 118 7.30 -2.58 20.22
CA MET A 118 8.04 -3.51 19.36
C MET A 118 7.49 -3.53 17.93
N VAL A 119 6.16 -3.59 17.78
CA VAL A 119 5.53 -3.64 16.45
C VAL A 119 5.64 -2.30 15.74
N LEU A 120 5.27 -1.20 16.41
CA LEU A 120 5.21 0.10 15.75
C LEU A 120 6.61 0.62 15.42
N ALA A 121 7.54 0.63 16.38
CA ALA A 121 8.87 1.19 16.19
C ALA A 121 9.85 0.18 15.57
N GLY A 122 9.76 -1.09 15.95
CA GLY A 122 10.72 -2.12 15.55
C GLY A 122 10.43 -2.74 14.19
N GLN A 123 9.16 -2.93 13.85
CA GLN A 123 8.77 -3.61 12.61
C GLN A 123 8.20 -2.64 11.58
N VAL A 124 7.03 -2.04 11.89
CA VAL A 124 6.26 -1.28 10.91
C VAL A 124 6.99 -0.01 10.46
N ASN A 125 7.60 0.72 11.40
CA ASN A 125 8.36 1.91 11.05
C ASN A 125 9.53 1.57 10.11
N LYS A 126 10.25 0.48 10.39
CA LYS A 126 11.40 0.04 9.58
C LYS A 126 10.98 -0.36 8.18
N GLU A 127 9.90 -1.14 8.07
CA GLU A 127 9.33 -1.51 6.77
C GLU A 127 8.98 -0.28 5.92
N ILE A 128 8.31 0.73 6.49
CA ILE A 128 7.96 1.95 5.77
C ILE A 128 9.22 2.70 5.30
N VAL A 129 10.23 2.82 6.17
CA VAL A 129 11.49 3.49 5.84
C VAL A 129 12.24 2.74 4.74
N GLU A 130 12.28 1.41 4.79
CA GLU A 130 12.92 0.57 3.78
C GLU A 130 12.23 0.65 2.43
N LEU A 131 10.90 0.74 2.39
CA LEU A 131 10.17 0.88 1.12
C LEU A 131 10.37 2.25 0.45
N ILE A 132 10.70 3.29 1.21
CA ILE A 132 10.89 4.66 0.72
C ILE A 132 12.34 4.92 0.27
N ASN A 133 13.32 4.26 0.89
CA ASN A 133 14.76 4.43 0.61
C ASN A 133 15.23 3.64 -0.62
#